data_AF-A0A9X6ZQQ4-F1
#
_entry.id   AF-A0A9X6ZQQ4-F1
#
_cell.length_a   1.000
_cell.length_b   1.000
_cell.length_c   1.000
_cell.angle_alpha   90.00
_cell.angle_beta   90.00
_cell.angle_gamma   90.00
#
_symmetry.space_group_name_H-M   'P 1'
#
loop_
_entity.id
_entity.type
_entity.pdbx_description
1 polymer ?
#
loop_
_entity_poly.entity_id
_entity_poly.type
_entity_poly.pdbx_seq_one_letter_code
_entity_poly.pdbx_strand_id
1 'polypeptide(L)'
;MENTNWKKNQQGGYLSYRINVTYLGNEEPKYHVLKNPDGDGWVIGVFNGLIGGEYVPLEEAGGEPMIFPTAEEAKNYIDLK
;
A
#
# COMPACT_ATOMS: atom_id res chain seq x y z
N MET A 1 9.59 12.86 -14.01
CA MET A 1 10.55 12.03 -13.25
C MET A 1 9.86 10.70 -13.02
N GLU A 2 10.44 9.59 -13.48
CA GLU A 2 9.87 8.27 -13.18
C GLU A 2 9.89 8.05 -11.67
N ASN A 3 8.74 7.72 -11.11
CA ASN A 3 8.60 7.43 -9.69
C ASN A 3 9.14 6.01 -9.44
N THR A 4 10.47 5.89 -9.30
CA THR A 4 11.23 4.64 -9.15
C THR A 4 10.93 3.88 -7.86
N ASN A 5 10.11 4.45 -6.99
CA ASN A 5 9.77 3.90 -5.67
C ASN A 5 8.72 2.79 -5.72
N TRP A 6 7.94 2.70 -6.80
CA TRP A 6 6.85 1.74 -6.92
C TRP A 6 7.21 0.61 -7.88
N LYS A 7 7.14 -0.63 -7.40
CA LYS A 7 7.29 -1.81 -8.25
C LYS A 7 5.96 -2.53 -8.37
N LYS A 8 5.55 -2.79 -9.62
CA LYS A 8 4.37 -3.60 -9.88
C LYS A 8 4.67 -5.06 -9.50
N ASN A 9 3.77 -5.69 -8.74
CA ASN A 9 3.88 -7.10 -8.38
C ASN A 9 3.12 -8.00 -9.36
N GLN A 10 3.28 -9.31 -9.21
CA GLN A 10 2.66 -10.30 -10.10
C GLN A 10 1.14 -10.33 -10.02
N GLN A 11 0.55 -9.82 -8.92
CA GLN A 11 -0.88 -9.77 -8.69
C GLN A 11 -1.53 -8.49 -9.28
N GLY A 12 -0.73 -7.62 -9.92
CA GLY A 12 -1.20 -6.39 -10.52
C GLY A 12 -1.28 -5.19 -9.56
N GLY A 13 -0.86 -5.36 -8.31
CA GLY A 13 -0.66 -4.29 -7.33
C GLY A 13 0.73 -3.64 -7.43
N TYR A 14 1.01 -2.69 -6.53
CA TYR A 14 2.24 -1.90 -6.50
C TYR A 14 2.80 -1.82 -5.09
N LEU A 15 4.06 -2.20 -4.89
CA LEU A 15 4.76 -2.09 -3.61
C LEU A 15 5.63 -0.84 -3.58
N SER A 16 5.57 -0.07 -2.49
CA SER A 16 6.40 1.12 -2.26
C SER A 16 7.67 0.77 -1.51
N TYR A 17 8.81 0.87 -2.19
CA TYR A 17 10.15 0.69 -1.63
C TYR A 17 10.79 2.02 -1.17
N ARG A 18 10.00 3.10 -1.11
CA ARG A 18 10.47 4.38 -0.55
C ARG A 18 10.66 4.29 0.96
N ILE A 19 9.78 3.54 1.62
CA ILE A 19 9.81 3.31 3.06
C ILE A 19 9.73 1.82 3.28
N ASN A 20 10.78 1.26 3.88
CA ASN A 20 10.82 -0.13 4.29
C ASN A 20 10.63 -0.22 5.81
N VAL A 21 10.11 -1.35 6.26
CA VAL A 21 10.02 -1.73 7.66
C VAL A 21 10.78 -3.02 7.86
N THR A 22 11.54 -3.10 8.97
CA THR A 22 12.23 -4.34 9.31
C THR A 22 11.25 -5.28 10.02
N TYR A 23 11.03 -6.45 9.46
CA TYR A 23 10.22 -7.51 10.04
C TYR A 23 10.97 -8.83 10.00
N LEU A 24 11.16 -9.45 11.18
CA LEU A 24 11.91 -10.70 11.35
C LEU A 24 13.30 -10.70 10.66
N GLY A 25 13.95 -9.54 10.63
CA GLY A 25 15.28 -9.37 10.02
C GLY A 25 15.28 -9.11 8.50
N ASN A 26 14.11 -9.10 7.85
CA ASN A 26 13.95 -8.74 6.44
C ASN A 26 13.41 -7.31 6.30
N GLU A 27 13.74 -6.66 5.19
CA GLU A 27 13.13 -5.38 4.83
C GLU A 27 11.89 -5.60 3.97
N GLU A 28 10.74 -5.17 4.49
CA GLU A 28 9.46 -5.27 3.81
C GLU A 28 8.98 -3.87 3.37
N PRO A 29 8.35 -3.72 2.19
CA PRO A 29 7.73 -2.47 1.78
C PRO A 29 6.64 -2.03 2.76
N LYS A 30 6.69 -0.79 3.26
CA LYS A 30 5.67 -0.32 4.20
C LYS A 30 4.28 -0.23 3.59
N TYR A 31 4.20 0.11 2.30
CA TYR A 31 2.93 0.35 1.61
C TYR A 31 2.77 -0.53 0.39
N HIS A 32 1.53 -0.96 0.16
CA HIS A 32 1.11 -1.77 -0.98
C HIS A 32 -0.19 -1.20 -1.55
N VAL A 33 -0.22 -0.78 -2.81
CA VAL A 33 -1.44 -0.38 -3.51
C VAL A 33 -1.99 -1.57 -4.27
N LEU A 34 -3.23 -1.94 -4.00
CA LEU A 34 -3.89 -3.11 -4.59
C LEU A 34 -5.32 -2.76 -5.00
N LYS A 35 -5.91 -3.58 -5.89
CA LYS A 35 -7.33 -3.43 -6.22
C LYS A 35 -8.17 -3.66 -4.97
N ASN A 36 -9.24 -2.88 -4.84
CA ASN A 36 -10.22 -3.08 -3.78
C ASN A 36 -10.84 -4.49 -3.92
N PRO A 37 -10.75 -5.36 -2.90
CA PRO A 37 -11.38 -6.69 -2.96
C PRO A 37 -12.91 -6.62 -2.85
N ASP A 38 -13.45 -5.56 -2.25
CA ASP A 38 -14.88 -5.43 -1.95
C ASP A 38 -15.66 -4.65 -3.02
N GLY A 39 -15.00 -4.21 -4.09
CA GLY A 39 -15.64 -3.45 -5.16
C GLY A 39 -14.68 -2.77 -6.11
N ASP A 40 -15.14 -1.69 -6.71
CA ASP A 40 -14.32 -0.90 -7.63
C ASP A 40 -13.26 -0.07 -6.89
N GLY A 41 -12.22 0.29 -7.63
CA GLY A 41 -11.13 1.15 -7.15
C GLY A 41 -9.93 0.40 -6.57
N TRP A 42 -9.14 1.15 -5.81
CA TRP A 42 -7.85 0.76 -5.28
C TRP A 42 -7.76 1.12 -3.81
N VAL A 43 -7.11 0.27 -3.02
CA VAL A 43 -6.86 0.51 -1.60
C VAL A 43 -5.36 0.53 -1.35
N ILE A 44 -4.97 1.19 -0.27
CA ILE A 44 -3.60 1.17 0.23
C ILE A 44 -3.55 0.21 1.41
N GLY A 45 -2.77 -0.86 1.30
CA GLY A 45 -2.35 -1.69 2.42
C GLY A 45 -1.14 -1.08 3.12
N VAL A 46 -1.15 -1.12 4.45
CA VAL A 46 -0.03 -0.75 5.33
C VAL A 46 0.48 -2.01 6.00
N PHE A 47 1.79 -2.25 5.91
CA PHE A 47 2.41 -3.39 6.54
C PHE A 47 2.30 -3.28 8.07
N ASN A 48 1.76 -4.31 8.70
CA ASN A 48 1.59 -4.41 10.13
C ASN A 48 2.32 -5.65 10.69
N GLY A 49 3.51 -5.39 11.24
CA GLY A 49 4.31 -6.43 11.89
C GLY A 49 3.74 -6.96 13.21
N LEU A 50 2.77 -6.27 13.83
CA LEU A 50 2.18 -6.69 15.11
C LEU A 50 1.18 -7.84 14.96
N ILE A 51 0.64 -8.05 13.76
CA ILE A 51 -0.35 -9.09 13.47
C ILE A 51 0.20 -10.24 12.63
N GLY A 52 1.53 -10.41 12.59
CA GLY A 52 2.16 -11.47 11.82
C GLY A 52 2.76 -11.04 10.48
N GLY A 53 2.84 -9.73 10.21
CA GLY A 53 3.49 -9.20 9.00
C GLY A 53 2.54 -9.18 7.80
N GLU A 54 1.31 -8.73 8.02
CA GLU A 54 0.28 -8.63 6.99
C GLU A 54 0.04 -7.20 6.56
N TYR A 55 -0.53 -6.99 5.38
CA TYR A 55 -1.00 -5.68 4.95
C TYR A 55 -2.45 -5.49 5.37
N VAL A 56 -2.71 -4.44 6.14
CA VAL A 56 -4.07 -4.01 6.51
C VAL A 56 -4.46 -2.78 5.72
N PRO A 57 -5.74 -2.60 5.34
CA PRO A 57 -6.18 -1.39 4.67
C PRO A 57 -5.84 -0.13 5.48
N LEU A 58 -5.39 0.90 4.78
CA LEU A 58 -5.27 2.24 5.33
C LEU A 58 -6.69 2.80 5.47
N GLU A 59 -7.05 3.13 6.70
CA GLU A 59 -8.41 3.60 7.04
C GLU A 59 -8.44 5.12 7.25
N GLU A 60 -9.60 5.73 6.97
CA GLU A 60 -9.93 7.09 7.39
C GLU A 60 -10.34 7.16 8.87
N ALA A 61 -10.41 8.38 9.40
CA ALA A 61 -10.97 8.65 10.72
C ALA A 61 -12.43 8.18 10.77
N GLY A 62 -12.65 6.95 11.24
CA GLY A 62 -13.93 6.25 11.13
C GLY A 62 -13.77 4.73 10.94
N GLY A 63 -12.58 4.25 10.59
CA GLY A 63 -12.29 2.82 10.43
C GLY A 63 -12.69 2.25 9.06
N GLU A 64 -13.05 3.10 8.11
CA GLU A 64 -13.37 2.68 6.74
C GLU A 64 -12.12 2.74 5.85
N PRO A 65 -11.86 1.72 5.02
CA PRO A 65 -10.75 1.74 4.07
C PRO A 65 -10.81 2.93 3.12
N MET A 66 -9.68 3.59 2.91
CA MET A 66 -9.53 4.58 1.85
C MET A 66 -9.56 3.89 0.48
N ILE A 67 -10.56 4.25 -0.33
CA ILE A 67 -10.72 3.76 -1.70
C ILE A 67 -10.40 4.89 -2.69
N PHE A 68 -9.51 4.60 -3.64
CA PHE A 68 -9.06 5.50 -4.69
C PHE A 68 -9.60 5.04 -6.04
N PRO A 69 -10.06 5.97 -6.90
CA PRO A 69 -10.51 5.61 -8.25
C PRO A 69 -9.41 4.95 -9.09
N THR A 70 -8.16 5.41 -8.95
CA THR A 70 -7.01 4.89 -9.71
C THR A 70 -5.83 4.50 -8.81
N ALA A 71 -5.01 3.56 -9.29
CA ALA A 71 -3.75 3.22 -8.65
C ALA A 71 -2.80 4.42 -8.55
N GLU A 72 -2.86 5.35 -9.53
CA GLU A 72 -2.00 6.52 -9.54
C GLU A 72 -2.34 7.49 -8.40
N GLU A 73 -3.62 7.72 -8.14
CA GLU A 73 -4.07 8.53 -7.00
C GLU A 73 -3.67 7.91 -5.67
N ALA A 74 -3.84 6.59 -5.51
CA ALA A 74 -3.42 5.89 -4.30
C ALA A 74 -1.90 6.00 -4.05
N LYS A 75 -1.08 5.84 -5.11
CA LYS A 75 0.38 6.02 -5.01
C LYS A 75 0.75 7.46 -4.66
N ASN A 76 0.14 8.44 -5.34
CA ASN A 76 0.40 9.86 -5.11
C ASN A 76 0.03 10.28 -3.69
N TYR A 77 -1.06 9.74 -3.13
CA TYR A 77 -1.43 9.98 -1.74
C TYR A 77 -0.30 9.59 -0.77
N ILE A 78 0.33 8.44 -0.99
CA ILE A 78 1.49 8.01 -0.18
C ILE A 78 2.73 8.85 -0.47
N ASP A 79 2.95 9.25 -1.72
CA ASP A 79 4.15 10.02 -2.05
C ASP A 79 4.13 11.46 -1.53
N LEU A 80 2.95 12.03 -1.32
CA LEU A 80 2.75 13.36 -0.73
C LEU A 80 2.77 13.36 0.80
N LYS A 81 2.73 12.18 1.44
CA LYS A 81 2.72 12.01 2.89
C LYS A 81 4.14 11.90 3.46
#